data_AF-A0A5B7GUR6-F1
#
_entry.id   AF-A0A5B7GUR6-F1
#
_cell.length_a   1.000
_cell.length_b   1.000
_cell.length_c   1.000
_cell.angle_alpha   90.00
_cell.angle_beta   90.00
_cell.angle_gamma   90.00
#
_symmetry.space_group_name_H-M   'P 1'
#
loop_
_entity.id
_entity.type
_entity.pdbx_description
1 polymer ?
#
loop_
_entity_poly.entity_id
_entity_poly.type
_entity_poly.pdbx_seq_one_letter_code
_entity_poly.pdbx_strand_id
1 'polypeptide(L)'
;MLQKGAEYIQQLKSERQQLTEEAEKLRSQIENLSFEISNAQAQLPATGAPMTHARYSKLKEMFSAYVKEQTLANWKFWIFSLITEPLLESYNNSVSTSSVDDLCRSSLAWLDQQCSLNTLRPLVSSSMRKLSTTTNVLANPEGLPEEVFRRVTKQEGERFYPR
;
A
#
# COMPACT_ATOMS: atom_id res chain seq x y z
N MET A 1 12.21 69.64 10.61
CA MET A 1 12.78 68.80 9.53
C MET A 1 13.80 67.78 10.05
N LEU A 2 14.73 68.17 10.93
CA LEU A 2 15.77 67.26 11.48
C LEU A 2 15.22 66.14 12.37
N GLN A 3 14.21 66.43 13.19
CA GLN A 3 13.65 65.46 14.14
C GLN A 3 12.98 64.25 13.47
N LYS A 4 12.17 64.49 12.42
CA LYS A 4 11.60 63.42 11.57
C LYS A 4 12.67 62.60 10.85
N GLY A 5 13.79 63.21 10.47
CA GLY A 5 14.92 62.49 9.88
C GLY A 5 15.61 61.56 10.87
N ALA A 6 15.80 62.01 12.12
CA ALA A 6 16.37 61.19 13.19
C ALA A 6 15.46 60.01 13.58
N GLU A 7 14.15 60.24 13.68
CA GLU A 7 13.14 59.19 13.92
C GLU A 7 13.13 58.14 12.80
N TYR A 8 13.20 58.57 11.54
CA TYR A 8 13.25 57.65 10.40
C TYR A 8 14.53 56.82 10.36
N ILE A 9 15.68 57.39 10.73
CA ILE A 9 16.95 56.64 10.86
C ILE A 9 16.86 55.60 11.99
N GLN A 10 16.21 55.92 13.11
CA GLN A 10 15.98 54.95 14.18
C GLN A 10 15.06 53.81 13.73
N GLN A 11 13.99 54.12 12.99
CA GLN A 11 13.11 53.12 12.41
C GLN A 11 13.87 52.19 11.45
N LEU A 12 14.62 52.73 10.50
CA LEU A 12 15.41 51.92 9.56
C LEU A 12 16.46 51.04 10.26
N LYS A 13 17.07 51.53 11.35
CA LYS A 13 17.99 50.72 12.17
C LYS A 13 17.26 49.56 12.85
N SER A 14 16.08 49.81 13.39
CA SER A 14 15.22 48.79 14.01
C SER A 14 14.77 47.75 12.98
N GLU A 15 14.30 48.16 11.81
CA GLU A 15 13.90 47.25 10.73
C GLU A 15 15.08 46.41 10.23
N ARG A 16 16.26 47.01 10.06
CA ARG A 16 17.47 46.26 9.69
C ARG A 16 17.83 45.21 10.73
N GLN A 17 17.68 45.53 12.01
CA GLN A 17 17.95 44.58 13.09
C GLN A 17 16.95 43.42 13.06
N GLN A 18 15.66 43.70 12.93
CA GLN A 18 14.60 42.68 12.81
C GLN A 18 14.84 41.75 11.62
N LEU A 19 15.16 42.30 10.44
CA LEU A 19 15.47 41.50 9.26
C LEU A 19 16.72 40.63 9.44
N THR A 20 17.71 41.11 10.20
CA THR A 20 18.91 40.34 10.50
C THR A 20 18.60 39.15 11.43
N GLU A 21 17.81 39.40 12.49
CA GLU A 21 17.36 38.36 13.42
C GLU A 21 16.47 37.31 12.71
N GLU A 22 15.58 37.75 11.81
CA GLU A 22 14.75 36.85 11.02
C GLU A 22 15.58 36.01 10.04
N ALA A 23 16.57 36.62 9.36
CA ALA A 23 17.48 35.90 8.49
C ALA A 23 18.30 34.84 9.24
N GLU A 24 18.74 35.14 10.45
CA GLU A 24 19.48 34.21 11.31
C GLU A 24 18.59 33.06 11.80
N LYS A 25 17.35 33.35 12.18
CA LYS A 25 16.34 32.35 12.51
C LYS A 25 16.05 31.41 11.32
N LEU A 26 15.89 31.94 10.12
CA LEU A 26 15.66 31.16 8.90
C LEU A 26 16.86 30.26 8.57
N ARG A 27 18.09 30.76 8.73
CA ARG A 27 19.31 29.94 8.57
C ARG A 27 19.34 28.77 9.54
N SER A 28 19.01 29.01 10.82
CA SER A 28 18.92 27.94 11.81
C SER A 28 17.83 26.92 11.47
N GLN A 29 16.67 27.36 10.95
CA GLN A 29 15.63 26.43 10.47
C GLN A 29 16.11 25.58 9.29
N ILE A 30 16.84 26.16 8.33
CA ILE A 30 17.42 25.42 7.20
C ILE A 30 18.39 24.35 7.71
N GLU A 31 19.26 24.68 8.66
CA GLU A 31 20.20 23.71 9.25
C GLU A 31 19.47 22.58 9.97
N ASN A 32 18.46 22.90 10.79
CA ASN A 32 17.66 21.90 11.49
C ASN A 32 16.92 20.98 10.52
N LEU A 33 16.26 21.53 9.50
CA LEU A 33 15.58 20.74 8.48
C LEU A 33 16.56 19.88 7.68
N SER A 34 17.73 20.41 7.35
CA SER A 34 18.77 19.65 6.65
C SER A 34 19.28 18.48 7.50
N PHE A 35 19.41 18.68 8.81
CA PHE A 35 19.75 17.63 9.75
C PHE A 35 18.65 16.56 9.85
N GLU A 36 17.39 16.96 9.96
CA GLU A 36 16.25 16.05 9.98
C GLU A 36 16.15 15.22 8.68
N ILE A 37 16.34 15.85 7.52
CA ILE A 37 16.38 15.17 6.22
C ILE A 37 17.52 14.16 6.18
N SER A 38 18.72 14.55 6.60
CA SER A 38 19.89 13.67 6.60
C SER A 38 19.68 12.45 7.51
N ASN A 39 19.09 12.66 8.70
CA ASN A 39 18.76 11.58 9.61
C ASN A 39 17.70 10.63 9.04
N ALA A 40 16.65 11.19 8.41
CA ALA A 40 15.63 10.38 7.73
C ALA A 40 16.24 9.57 6.58
N GLN A 41 17.13 10.16 5.78
CA GLN A 41 17.84 9.49 4.69
C GLN A 41 18.77 8.38 5.20
N ALA A 42 19.45 8.58 6.34
CA ALA A 42 20.31 7.56 6.95
C ALA A 42 19.53 6.34 7.46
N GLN A 43 18.23 6.49 7.75
CA GLN A 43 17.34 5.40 8.15
C GLN A 43 16.76 4.64 6.96
N LEU A 44 16.90 5.15 5.73
CA LEU A 44 16.46 4.45 4.54
C LEU A 44 17.44 3.31 4.21
N PRO A 45 16.96 2.11 3.85
CA PRO A 45 17.84 1.07 3.34
C PRO A 45 18.47 1.54 2.02
N ALA A 46 19.54 0.87 1.56
CA ALA A 46 20.25 1.21 0.32
C ALA A 46 19.33 1.26 -0.93
N THR A 47 18.14 0.67 -0.86
CA THR A 47 17.08 0.67 -1.89
C THR A 47 15.99 1.74 -1.71
N GLY A 48 16.05 2.61 -0.69
CA GLY A 48 15.03 3.62 -0.37
C GLY A 48 13.84 3.08 0.44
N ALA A 49 12.85 3.94 0.73
CA ALA A 49 11.67 3.56 1.51
C ALA A 49 10.84 2.48 0.78
N PRO A 50 10.30 1.45 1.48
CA PRO A 50 9.53 0.39 0.82
C PRO A 50 8.21 0.93 0.23
N MET A 51 8.14 1.15 -1.09
CA MET A 51 6.87 1.40 -1.81
C MET A 51 5.92 0.19 -1.84
N THR A 52 6.38 -0.96 -1.35
CA THR A 52 5.65 -2.24 -1.32
C THR A 52 4.32 -2.15 -0.56
N HIS A 53 4.22 -1.35 0.52
CA HIS A 53 2.99 -1.27 1.31
C HIS A 53 1.81 -0.59 0.57
N ALA A 54 2.05 0.49 -0.15
CA ALA A 54 1.01 1.18 -0.93
C ALA A 54 0.60 0.39 -2.18
N ARG A 55 1.57 -0.27 -2.82
CA ARG A 55 1.30 -1.20 -3.94
C ARG A 55 0.48 -2.40 -3.48
N TYR A 56 0.79 -2.96 -2.31
CA TYR A 56 0.05 -4.07 -1.71
C TYR A 56 -1.41 -3.72 -1.43
N SER A 57 -1.69 -2.53 -0.86
CA SER A 57 -3.06 -2.12 -0.58
C SER A 57 -3.88 -1.91 -1.86
N LYS A 58 -3.30 -1.28 -2.89
CA LYS A 58 -4.04 -1.03 -4.13
C LYS A 58 -4.34 -2.29 -4.92
N LEU A 59 -3.37 -3.19 -5.03
CA LEU A 59 -3.55 -4.44 -5.77
C LEU A 59 -4.57 -5.35 -5.08
N LYS A 60 -4.55 -5.40 -3.74
CA LYS A 60 -5.57 -6.10 -2.95
C LYS A 60 -6.97 -5.52 -3.14
N GLU A 61 -7.09 -4.19 -3.21
CA GLU A 61 -8.36 -3.52 -3.49
C GLU A 61 -8.91 -3.90 -4.86
N MET A 62 -8.08 -3.84 -5.90
CA MET A 62 -8.46 -4.20 -7.28
C MET A 62 -8.88 -5.66 -7.38
N PHE A 63 -8.14 -6.57 -6.73
CA PHE A 63 -8.49 -7.98 -6.69
C PHE A 63 -9.83 -8.23 -5.98
N SER A 64 -10.05 -7.60 -4.82
CA SER A 64 -11.32 -7.71 -4.09
C SER A 64 -12.51 -7.23 -4.94
N ALA A 65 -12.36 -6.12 -5.67
CA ALA A 65 -13.39 -5.62 -6.57
C ALA A 65 -13.67 -6.59 -7.74
N TYR A 66 -12.61 -7.13 -8.36
CA TYR A 66 -12.74 -8.10 -9.45
C TYR A 66 -13.38 -9.41 -8.99
N VAL A 67 -12.94 -9.95 -7.84
CA VAL A 67 -13.53 -11.16 -7.25
C VAL A 67 -15.01 -10.93 -6.98
N LYS A 68 -15.39 -9.75 -6.48
CA LYS A 68 -16.80 -9.41 -6.26
C LYS A 68 -17.61 -9.47 -7.55
N GLU A 69 -17.19 -8.74 -8.58
CA GLU A 69 -17.89 -8.68 -9.87
C GLU A 69 -18.07 -10.09 -10.47
N GLN A 70 -16.99 -10.87 -10.52
CA GLN A 70 -17.02 -12.22 -11.07
C GLN A 70 -17.83 -13.20 -10.20
N THR A 71 -17.79 -13.05 -8.87
CA THR A 71 -18.57 -13.89 -7.97
C THR A 71 -20.07 -13.62 -8.10
N LEU A 72 -20.49 -12.37 -8.32
CA LEU A 72 -21.89 -12.01 -8.56
C LEU A 72 -22.42 -12.62 -9.87
N ALA A 73 -21.58 -12.73 -10.90
CA ALA A 73 -21.92 -13.43 -12.15
C ALA A 73 -21.91 -14.95 -11.98
N ASN A 74 -20.94 -15.49 -11.24
CA ASN A 74 -20.79 -16.91 -10.99
C ASN A 74 -20.15 -17.17 -9.61
N TRP A 75 -20.95 -17.65 -8.67
CA TRP A 75 -20.51 -17.87 -7.29
C TRP A 75 -19.30 -18.82 -7.16
N LYS A 76 -19.11 -19.74 -8.13
CA LYS A 76 -17.97 -20.69 -8.14
C LYS A 76 -16.63 -19.98 -8.29
N PHE A 77 -16.63 -18.78 -8.88
CA PHE A 77 -15.44 -17.95 -9.00
C PHE A 77 -14.83 -17.62 -7.62
N TRP A 78 -15.66 -17.52 -6.58
CA TRP A 78 -15.16 -17.28 -5.24
C TRP A 78 -14.23 -18.41 -4.75
N ILE A 79 -14.53 -19.67 -5.07
CA ILE A 79 -13.65 -20.80 -4.73
C ILE A 79 -12.30 -20.66 -5.43
N PHE A 80 -12.32 -20.26 -6.70
CA PHE A 80 -11.09 -19.98 -7.45
C PHE A 80 -10.30 -18.82 -6.81
N SER A 81 -10.98 -17.77 -6.35
CA SER A 81 -10.34 -16.64 -5.67
C SER A 81 -9.55 -17.03 -4.41
N LEU A 82 -10.00 -18.05 -3.67
CA LEU A 82 -9.29 -18.58 -2.49
C LEU A 82 -7.96 -19.26 -2.84
N ILE A 83 -7.80 -19.71 -4.08
CA ILE A 83 -6.56 -20.32 -4.58
C ILE A 83 -5.65 -19.23 -5.16
N THR A 84 -6.23 -18.27 -5.87
CA THR A 84 -5.44 -17.23 -6.55
C THR A 84 -5.01 -16.08 -5.65
N GLU A 85 -5.73 -15.78 -4.55
CA GLU A 85 -5.35 -14.75 -3.58
C GLU A 85 -3.90 -14.90 -3.07
N PRO A 86 -3.47 -16.05 -2.52
CA PRO A 86 -2.08 -16.22 -2.07
C PRO A 86 -1.07 -16.19 -3.23
N LEU A 87 -1.45 -16.64 -4.43
CA LEU A 87 -0.59 -16.53 -5.61
C LEU A 87 -0.36 -15.06 -5.97
N LEU A 88 -1.42 -14.25 -5.96
CA LEU A 88 -1.36 -12.84 -6.26
C LEU A 88 -0.52 -12.06 -5.24
N GLU A 89 -0.66 -12.39 -3.95
CA GLU A 89 0.19 -11.83 -2.90
C GLU A 89 1.67 -12.18 -3.15
N SER A 90 1.98 -13.43 -3.48
CA SER A 90 3.36 -13.83 -3.80
C SER A 90 3.90 -13.14 -5.06
N TYR A 91 3.09 -13.00 -6.10
CA TYR A 91 3.44 -12.29 -7.33
C TYR A 91 3.79 -10.84 -7.04
N ASN A 92 2.94 -10.16 -6.26
CA ASN A 92 3.15 -8.76 -5.93
C ASN A 92 4.43 -8.54 -5.10
N ASN A 93 4.84 -9.52 -4.30
CA ASN A 93 6.06 -9.47 -3.49
C ASN A 93 7.33 -9.80 -4.28
N SER A 94 7.24 -10.67 -5.28
CA SER A 94 8.41 -11.18 -6.02
C SER A 94 8.68 -10.48 -7.35
N VAL A 95 7.65 -9.90 -7.98
CA VAL A 95 7.76 -9.36 -9.34
C VAL A 95 8.12 -7.88 -9.34
N SER A 96 9.24 -7.59 -10.01
CA SER A 96 9.77 -6.25 -10.20
C SER A 96 8.95 -5.45 -11.21
N THR A 97 8.80 -4.16 -10.96
CA THR A 97 8.17 -3.20 -11.89
C THR A 97 9.13 -2.07 -12.28
N SER A 98 10.44 -2.28 -12.09
CA SER A 98 11.48 -1.27 -12.35
C SER A 98 11.69 -1.01 -13.83
N SER A 99 11.49 -2.03 -14.68
CA SER A 99 11.59 -1.95 -16.14
C SER A 99 10.73 -3.04 -16.77
N VAL A 100 10.47 -2.94 -18.08
CA VAL A 100 9.73 -3.98 -18.82
C VAL A 100 10.52 -5.29 -18.85
N ASP A 101 11.84 -5.22 -19.04
CA ASP A 101 12.71 -6.40 -19.03
C ASP A 101 12.77 -7.07 -17.65
N ASP A 102 12.89 -6.29 -16.58
CA ASP A 102 12.85 -6.83 -15.21
C ASP A 102 11.49 -7.41 -14.86
N LEU A 103 10.40 -6.77 -15.30
CA LEU A 103 9.05 -7.28 -15.13
C LEU A 103 8.92 -8.64 -15.80
N CYS A 104 9.29 -8.76 -17.07
CA CYS A 104 9.22 -10.01 -17.82
C CYS A 104 10.07 -11.10 -17.17
N ARG A 105 11.35 -10.82 -16.89
CA ARG A 105 12.28 -11.78 -16.28
C ARG A 105 11.80 -12.25 -14.91
N SER A 106 11.41 -11.32 -14.03
CA SER A 106 10.96 -11.66 -12.68
C SER A 106 9.60 -12.35 -12.66
N SER A 107 8.71 -12.07 -13.61
CA SER A 107 7.42 -12.76 -13.75
C SER A 107 7.60 -14.21 -14.17
N LEU A 108 8.49 -14.48 -15.14
CA LEU A 108 8.83 -15.84 -15.56
C LEU A 108 9.51 -16.62 -14.43
N ALA A 109 10.46 -16.00 -13.73
CA ALA A 109 11.10 -16.62 -12.57
C ALA A 109 10.10 -16.94 -11.45
N TRP A 110 9.16 -16.03 -11.18
CA TRP A 110 8.07 -16.28 -10.22
C TRP A 110 7.19 -17.45 -10.64
N LEU A 111 6.82 -17.52 -11.93
CA LEU A 111 5.99 -18.60 -12.48
C LEU A 111 6.66 -19.96 -12.27
N ASP A 112 7.94 -20.09 -12.62
CA ASP A 112 8.69 -21.34 -12.48
C ASP A 112 8.78 -21.82 -11.02
N GLN A 113 8.90 -20.89 -10.08
CA GLN A 113 9.05 -21.20 -8.65
C GLN A 113 7.70 -21.45 -7.96
N GLN A 114 6.71 -20.60 -8.20
CA GLN A 114 5.46 -20.56 -7.44
C GLN A 114 4.31 -21.32 -8.10
N CYS A 115 4.36 -21.54 -9.42
CA CYS A 115 3.32 -22.25 -10.16
C CYS A 115 3.70 -23.70 -10.51
N SER A 116 4.74 -24.27 -9.88
CA SER A 116 5.05 -25.69 -10.00
C SER A 116 3.97 -26.56 -9.33
N LEU A 117 3.74 -27.78 -9.83
CA LEU A 117 2.78 -28.72 -9.21
C LEU A 117 3.11 -29.05 -7.74
N ASN A 118 4.39 -29.04 -7.40
CA ASN A 118 4.84 -29.30 -6.02
C ASN A 118 4.43 -28.16 -5.08
N THR A 119 4.39 -26.92 -5.58
CA THR A 119 3.93 -25.74 -4.83
C THR A 119 2.40 -25.61 -4.85
N LEU A 120 1.76 -25.85 -6.00
CA LEU A 120 0.32 -25.66 -6.17
C LEU A 120 -0.53 -26.71 -5.44
N ARG A 121 -0.11 -27.98 -5.38
CA ARG A 121 -0.85 -29.04 -4.67
C ARG A 121 -1.12 -28.71 -3.20
N PRO A 122 -0.11 -28.38 -2.36
CA PRO A 122 -0.35 -28.01 -0.98
C PRO A 122 -1.14 -26.71 -0.87
N LEU A 123 -0.95 -25.76 -1.77
CA LEU A 123 -1.72 -24.51 -1.83
C LEU A 123 -3.22 -24.80 -1.99
N VAL A 124 -3.60 -25.53 -3.04
CA VAL A 124 -4.99 -25.90 -3.32
C VAL A 124 -5.57 -26.70 -2.16
N SER A 125 -4.83 -27.67 -1.63
CA SER A 125 -5.28 -28.45 -0.46
C SER A 125 -5.55 -27.55 0.75
N SER A 126 -4.69 -26.57 1.00
CA SER A 126 -4.87 -25.60 2.09
C SER A 126 -6.09 -24.70 1.86
N SER A 127 -6.32 -24.24 0.63
CA SER A 127 -7.49 -23.43 0.26
C SER A 127 -8.79 -24.23 0.37
N MET A 128 -8.80 -25.50 -0.05
CA MET A 128 -9.95 -26.38 0.12
C MET A 128 -10.21 -26.68 1.60
N ARG A 129 -9.17 -26.91 2.40
CA ARG A 129 -9.31 -27.04 3.86
C ARG A 129 -9.91 -25.78 4.46
N LYS A 130 -9.43 -24.60 4.08
CA LYS A 130 -9.98 -23.30 4.52
C LYS A 130 -11.45 -23.17 4.11
N LEU A 131 -11.81 -23.53 2.88
CA LEU A 131 -13.19 -23.56 2.43
C LEU A 131 -14.05 -24.43 3.35
N SER A 132 -13.60 -25.67 3.59
CA SER A 132 -14.32 -26.64 4.44
C SER A 132 -14.44 -26.23 5.91
N THR A 133 -13.46 -25.51 6.47
CA THR A 133 -13.50 -25.09 7.88
C THR A 133 -14.16 -23.74 8.10
N THR A 134 -14.23 -22.89 7.07
CA THR A 134 -14.82 -21.55 7.18
C THR A 134 -16.24 -21.47 6.67
N THR A 135 -16.72 -22.44 5.88
CA THR A 135 -18.08 -22.48 5.32
C THR A 135 -18.79 -23.74 5.75
N ASN A 136 -20.11 -23.79 5.55
CA ASN A 136 -20.90 -25.00 5.83
C ASN A 136 -20.95 -25.99 4.65
N VAL A 137 -20.01 -25.93 3.71
CA VAL A 137 -20.05 -26.71 2.46
C VAL A 137 -20.15 -28.23 2.70
N LEU A 138 -19.55 -28.74 3.78
CA LEU A 138 -19.54 -30.17 4.09
C LEU A 138 -20.89 -30.70 4.59
N ALA A 139 -21.69 -29.86 5.26
CA ALA A 139 -23.00 -30.27 5.79
C ALA A 139 -24.18 -29.77 4.93
N ASN A 140 -24.03 -28.62 4.27
CA ASN A 140 -25.03 -28.06 3.37
C ASN A 140 -24.37 -27.42 2.13
N PRO A 141 -24.04 -28.22 1.10
CA PRO A 141 -23.44 -27.71 -0.12
C PRO A 141 -24.37 -26.78 -0.93
N GLU A 142 -25.70 -26.97 -0.83
CA GLU A 142 -26.68 -26.16 -1.57
C GLU A 142 -26.79 -24.73 -1.02
N GLY A 143 -26.47 -24.52 0.27
CA GLY A 143 -26.44 -23.19 0.88
C GLY A 143 -25.18 -22.37 0.61
N LEU A 144 -24.14 -22.98 0.01
CA LEU A 144 -22.87 -22.31 -0.25
C LEU A 144 -22.99 -21.08 -1.17
N PRO A 145 -23.79 -21.07 -2.26
CA PRO A 145 -23.93 -19.89 -3.11
C PRO A 145 -24.44 -18.67 -2.33
N GLU A 146 -25.48 -18.83 -1.51
CA GLU A 146 -26.03 -17.74 -0.69
C GLU A 146 -25.01 -17.22 0.33
N GLU A 147 -24.27 -18.13 0.96
CA GLU A 147 -23.21 -17.77 1.91
C GLU A 147 -22.11 -16.95 1.22
N VAL A 148 -21.70 -17.36 0.02
CA VAL A 148 -20.71 -16.67 -0.80
C VAL A 148 -21.18 -15.27 -1.19
N PHE A 149 -22.41 -15.14 -1.69
CA PHE A 149 -22.97 -13.83 -2.03
C PHE A 149 -23.02 -12.91 -0.82
N ARG A 150 -23.45 -13.42 0.35
CA ARG A 150 -23.48 -12.64 1.59
C ARG A 150 -22.09 -12.14 2.00
N ARG A 151 -21.05 -12.99 1.89
CA ARG A 151 -19.67 -12.60 2.21
C ARG A 151 -19.15 -11.49 1.32
N VAL A 152 -19.40 -11.61 0.01
CA VAL A 152 -18.95 -10.64 -0.99
C VAL A 152 -19.66 -9.29 -0.84
N THR A 153 -20.96 -9.30 -0.52
CA THR A 153 -21.74 -8.07 -0.31
C THR A 153 -21.44 -7.41 1.04
N LYS A 154 -21.14 -8.19 2.10
CA LYS A 154 -20.79 -7.63 3.42
C LYS A 154 -19.47 -6.86 3.42
N GLN A 155 -18.52 -7.21 2.54
CA GLN A 155 -17.26 -6.46 2.38
C GLN A 155 -17.45 -4.98 1.97
N GLU A 156 -18.63 -4.57 1.48
CA GLU A 156 -18.96 -3.15 1.24
C GLU A 156 -19.28 -2.37 2.51
N GLY A 157 -19.96 -3.00 3.49
CA GLY A 157 -20.47 -2.31 4.67
C GLY A 157 -19.37 -1.86 5.65
N GLU A 158 -18.25 -2.59 5.69
CA GLU A 158 -17.10 -2.27 6.56
C GLU A 158 -16.18 -1.19 5.97
N ARG A 159 -16.31 -0.84 4.68
CA ARG A 159 -15.53 0.26 4.07
C ARG A 159 -16.10 1.65 4.37
N PHE A 160 -17.36 1.76 4.79
CA PHE A 160 -18.02 3.04 5.04
C PHE A 160 -17.93 3.54 6.49
N TYR A 161 -17.42 2.72 7.42
CA TYR A 161 -17.22 3.13 8.81
C TYR A 161 -15.86 2.65 9.32
N PRO A 162 -14.83 3.52 9.34
CA PRO A 162 -13.62 3.22 10.10
C PRO A 162 -13.96 3.23 11.61
N ARG A 163 -13.50 2.20 12.32
CA ARG A 163 -13.39 2.23 13.80
C ARG A 163 -12.20 3.06 14.22
#